data_AF-A0AAE3K2Y0-F1
#
_entry.id   AF-A0AAE3K2Y0-F1
#
_cell.length_a   1.000
_cell.length_b   1.000
_cell.length_c   1.000
_cell.angle_alpha   90.00
_cell.angle_beta   90.00
_cell.angle_gamma   90.00
#
_symmetry.space_group_name_H-M   'P 1'
#
loop_
_entity.id
_entity.type
_entity.pdbx_description
1 polymer ?
#
loop_
_entity_poly.entity_id
_entity_poly.type
_entity_poly.pdbx_seq_one_letter_code
_entity_poly.pdbx_strand_id
1 'polypeptide(L)'
;IITAVGIIGVLMYAYLPVIETVDVTVVFQIGYAVFAISTALMPFLRKEVFSNSVPFKKRIMGVPIISWVGFGVFAFLMYALSVTFNNPVLLPINVPTLASLGLIYGGGALIYSISKRLNASKGIDIGLVFKEIPPE
;
A
#
# COMPACT_ATOMS: atom_id res chain seq x y z
N ILE A 1 14.61 6.68 -18.28
CA ILE A 1 13.64 7.66 -17.71
C ILE A 1 13.39 7.37 -16.23
N ILE A 2 12.86 6.18 -15.87
CA ILE A 2 12.59 5.80 -14.46
C ILE A 2 13.82 5.97 -13.55
N THR A 3 14.99 5.47 -13.99
CA THR A 3 16.25 5.60 -13.24
C THR A 3 16.67 7.06 -13.03
N ALA A 4 16.48 7.91 -14.04
CA ALA A 4 16.83 9.34 -13.95
C ALA A 4 15.91 10.08 -12.97
N VAL A 5 14.61 9.78 -13.00
CA VAL A 5 13.64 10.31 -12.03
C VAL A 5 13.98 9.85 -10.61
N GLY A 6 14.38 8.59 -10.44
CA GLY A 6 14.81 8.06 -9.15
C GLY A 6 16.05 8.78 -8.60
N ILE A 7 17.07 8.99 -9.43
CA ILE A 7 18.29 9.71 -9.03
C ILE A 7 17.99 11.15 -8.63
N ILE A 8 17.15 11.85 -9.41
CA ILE A 8 16.72 13.22 -9.08
C ILE A 8 15.98 13.24 -7.74
N GLY A 9 15.08 12.28 -7.51
CA GLY A 9 14.37 12.16 -6.23
C GLY A 9 15.31 11.95 -5.04
N VAL A 10 16.34 11.09 -5.18
CA VAL A 10 17.34 10.86 -4.13
C VAL A 10 18.19 12.11 -3.87
N LEU A 11 18.62 12.82 -4.92
CA LEU A 11 19.37 14.07 -4.76
C LEU A 11 18.50 15.16 -4.10
N MET A 12 17.24 15.27 -4.49
CA MET A 12 16.30 16.20 -3.85
C MET A 12 16.11 15.85 -2.36
N TYR A 13 15.95 14.58 -2.02
CA TYR A 13 15.88 14.13 -0.63
C TYR A 13 17.15 14.49 0.15
N ALA A 14 18.33 14.24 -0.41
CA ALA A 14 19.62 14.47 0.27
C ALA A 14 20.00 15.95 0.48
N TYR A 15 19.46 16.87 -0.31
CA TYR A 15 19.88 18.29 -0.29
C TYR A 15 18.77 19.27 0.11
N LEU A 16 17.51 18.83 0.21
CA LEU A 16 16.39 19.68 0.59
C LEU A 16 15.78 19.21 1.92
N PRO A 17 16.11 19.86 3.05
CA PRO A 17 15.65 19.46 4.39
C PRO A 17 14.12 19.41 4.54
N VAL A 18 13.41 20.18 3.72
CA VAL A 18 11.94 20.17 3.69
C VAL A 18 11.36 18.86 3.17
N ILE A 19 12.10 18.13 2.31
CA ILE A 19 11.69 16.84 1.75
C ILE A 19 11.96 15.72 2.75
N GLU A 20 13.01 15.84 3.56
CA GLU A 20 13.32 14.90 4.66
C GLU A 20 12.28 14.93 5.79
N THR A 21 11.49 16.01 5.88
CA THR A 21 10.50 16.19 6.95
C THR A 21 9.40 15.12 6.92
N VAL A 22 9.16 14.51 5.76
CA VAL A 22 8.18 13.44 5.59
C VAL A 22 8.92 12.11 5.52
N ASP A 23 8.84 11.33 6.60
CA ASP A 23 9.45 10.02 6.63
C ASP A 23 8.71 9.07 5.67
N VAL A 24 9.45 8.63 4.65
CA VAL A 24 9.02 7.65 3.65
C VAL A 24 8.59 6.32 4.29
N THR A 25 9.10 6.01 5.48
CA THR A 25 8.77 4.82 6.26
C THR A 25 7.26 4.74 6.56
N VAL A 26 6.61 5.86 6.87
CA VAL A 26 5.16 5.90 7.17
C VAL A 26 4.34 5.50 5.94
N VAL A 27 4.77 5.97 4.76
CA VAL A 27 4.11 5.67 3.50
C VAL A 27 4.16 4.17 3.20
N PHE A 28 5.34 3.56 3.39
CA PHE A 28 5.51 2.13 3.22
C PHE A 28 4.77 1.30 4.27
N GLN A 29 4.77 1.73 5.54
CA GLN A 29 4.04 1.02 6.60
C GLN A 29 2.56 0.87 6.27
N ILE A 30 1.90 1.96 5.85
CA ILE A 30 0.49 1.93 5.47
C ILE A 30 0.28 1.12 4.19
N GLY A 31 1.12 1.30 3.17
CA GLY A 31 1.02 0.56 1.91
C GLY A 31 1.14 -0.96 2.11
N TYR A 32 2.15 -1.39 2.86
CA TYR A 32 2.34 -2.80 3.20
C TYR A 32 1.28 -3.32 4.17
N ALA A 33 0.71 -2.48 5.04
CA ALA A 33 -0.40 -2.89 5.89
C ALA A 33 -1.64 -3.23 5.06
N VAL A 34 -1.98 -2.40 4.06
CA VAL A 34 -3.07 -2.69 3.12
C VAL A 34 -2.82 -3.98 2.35
N PHE A 35 -1.57 -4.23 1.93
CA PHE A 35 -1.20 -5.49 1.29
C PHE A 35 -1.32 -6.69 2.24
N ALA A 36 -0.84 -6.56 3.49
CA ALA A 36 -0.85 -7.61 4.49
C ALA A 36 -2.28 -8.02 4.86
N ILE A 37 -3.18 -7.06 5.07
CA ILE A 37 -4.59 -7.35 5.37
C ILE A 37 -5.33 -7.93 4.15
N SER A 38 -5.01 -7.45 2.94
CA SER A 38 -5.58 -8.00 1.69
C SER A 38 -5.18 -9.47 1.54
N THR A 39 -3.91 -9.78 1.79
CA THR A 39 -3.39 -11.16 1.81
C THR A 39 -4.04 -11.99 2.92
N ALA A 40 -4.24 -11.40 4.10
CA ALA A 40 -4.84 -12.09 5.23
C ALA A 40 -6.30 -12.52 4.94
N LEU A 41 -7.06 -11.64 4.28
CA LEU A 41 -8.47 -11.83 3.96
C LEU A 41 -8.71 -12.58 2.65
N MET A 42 -7.69 -12.69 1.78
CA MET A 42 -7.77 -13.36 0.47
C MET A 42 -8.45 -14.74 0.53
N PRO A 43 -8.13 -15.63 1.48
CA PRO A 43 -8.74 -16.97 1.50
C PRO A 43 -10.24 -16.97 1.79
N PHE A 44 -10.78 -15.90 2.37
CA PHE A 44 -12.19 -15.78 2.75
C PHE A 44 -12.99 -15.02 1.69
N LEU A 45 -12.43 -13.93 1.16
CA LEU A 45 -13.10 -13.03 0.21
C LEU A 45 -12.90 -13.43 -1.25
N ARG A 46 -11.77 -14.07 -1.57
CA ARG A 46 -11.35 -14.42 -2.94
C ARG A 46 -10.91 -15.90 -2.99
N LYS A 47 -11.81 -16.81 -2.60
CA LYS A 47 -11.54 -18.26 -2.49
C LYS A 47 -10.96 -18.87 -3.76
N GLU A 48 -11.45 -18.45 -4.93
CA GLU A 48 -10.97 -18.91 -6.24
C GLU A 48 -9.50 -18.52 -6.46
N VAL A 49 -9.17 -17.25 -6.24
CA VAL A 49 -7.79 -16.73 -6.33
C VAL A 49 -6.88 -17.47 -5.34
N PHE A 50 -7.31 -17.62 -4.09
CA PHE A 50 -6.54 -18.37 -3.10
C PHE A 50 -6.32 -19.83 -3.50
N SER A 51 -7.33 -20.49 -4.07
CA SER A 51 -7.21 -21.88 -4.51
C SER A 51 -6.27 -22.03 -5.72
N ASN A 52 -6.26 -21.06 -6.64
CA ASN A 52 -5.45 -21.16 -7.85
C ASN A 52 -4.02 -20.68 -7.63
N SER A 53 -3.82 -19.60 -6.86
CA SER A 53 -2.54 -18.90 -6.76
C SER A 53 -1.68 -19.31 -5.56
N VAL A 54 -2.25 -19.92 -4.51
CA VAL A 54 -1.49 -20.27 -3.31
C VAL A 54 -1.17 -21.77 -3.28
N PRO A 55 0.10 -22.18 -3.46
CA PRO A 55 0.48 -23.60 -3.44
C PRO A 55 0.37 -24.21 -2.03
N PHE A 56 0.62 -23.41 -0.98
CA PHE A 56 0.63 -23.89 0.40
C PHE A 56 -0.67 -23.57 1.14
N LYS A 57 -1.60 -24.53 1.13
CA LYS A 57 -2.98 -24.37 1.66
C LYS A 57 -3.19 -24.94 3.07
N LYS A 58 -2.11 -25.18 3.82
CA LYS A 58 -2.19 -25.75 5.17
C LYS A 58 -2.97 -24.82 6.09
N ARG A 59 -3.83 -25.41 6.93
CA ARG A 59 -4.68 -24.69 7.88
C ARG A 59 -4.26 -25.00 9.31
N ILE A 60 -4.30 -23.99 10.16
CA ILE A 60 -4.12 -24.09 11.60
C ILE A 60 -5.40 -23.55 12.23
N MET A 61 -6.05 -24.36 13.08
CA MET A 61 -7.34 -24.01 13.71
C MET A 61 -8.44 -23.63 12.68
N GLY A 62 -8.47 -24.29 11.53
CA GLY A 62 -9.43 -24.00 10.46
C GLY A 62 -9.11 -22.76 9.61
N VAL A 63 -8.11 -21.97 9.98
CA VAL A 63 -7.66 -20.75 9.28
C VAL A 63 -6.39 -21.06 8.44
N PRO A 64 -6.34 -20.65 7.16
CA PRO A 64 -5.13 -20.81 6.34
C PRO A 64 -3.90 -20.13 6.94
N ILE A 65 -2.73 -20.76 6.84
CA ILE A 65 -1.47 -20.20 7.37
C ILE A 65 -1.16 -18.83 6.78
N ILE A 66 -1.48 -18.60 5.50
CA ILE A 66 -1.28 -17.30 4.86
C ILE A 66 -2.07 -16.17 5.56
N SER A 67 -3.24 -16.50 6.14
CA SER A 67 -4.03 -15.54 6.92
C SER A 67 -3.34 -15.20 8.24
N TRP A 68 -2.79 -16.20 8.94
CA TRP A 68 -2.02 -15.97 10.17
C TRP A 68 -0.82 -15.07 9.94
N VAL A 69 -0.06 -15.33 8.86
CA VAL A 69 1.09 -14.49 8.48
C VAL A 69 0.63 -13.08 8.13
N GLY A 70 -0.40 -12.94 7.28
CA GLY A 70 -0.93 -11.64 6.88
C GLY A 70 -1.43 -10.81 8.06
N PHE A 71 -2.22 -11.40 8.97
CA PHE A 71 -2.68 -10.71 10.19
C PHE A 71 -1.52 -10.36 11.13
N GLY A 72 -0.53 -11.25 11.28
CA GLY A 72 0.65 -10.98 12.10
C GLY A 72 1.48 -9.80 11.56
N VAL A 73 1.74 -9.79 10.25
CA VAL A 73 2.45 -8.69 9.59
C VAL A 73 1.64 -7.40 9.68
N PHE A 74 0.32 -7.45 9.46
CA PHE A 74 -0.54 -6.29 9.61
C PHE A 74 -0.49 -5.74 11.04
N ALA A 75 -0.64 -6.59 12.05
CA ALA A 75 -0.57 -6.18 13.46
C ALA A 75 0.79 -5.55 13.80
N PHE A 76 1.89 -6.15 13.33
CA PHE A 76 3.22 -5.60 13.50
C PHE A 76 3.38 -4.23 12.83
N LEU A 77 2.89 -4.06 11.60
CA LEU A 77 2.95 -2.78 10.89
C LEU A 77 2.10 -1.70 11.57
N MET A 78 0.93 -2.06 12.09
CA MET A 78 0.09 -1.13 12.87
C MET A 78 0.76 -0.74 14.20
N TYR A 79 1.45 -1.67 14.85
CA TYR A 79 2.26 -1.37 16.03
C TYR A 79 3.44 -0.45 15.68
N ALA A 80 4.20 -0.75 14.64
CA ALA A 80 5.31 0.08 14.17
C ALA A 80 4.84 1.49 13.79
N LEU A 81 3.69 1.60 13.12
CA LEU A 81 3.05 2.86 12.79
C LEU A 81 2.66 3.63 14.05
N SER A 82 2.12 2.98 15.08
CA SER A 82 1.80 3.62 16.36
C SER A 82 3.04 4.17 17.07
N VAL A 83 4.16 3.42 17.05
CA VAL A 83 5.44 3.90 17.60
C VAL A 83 5.96 5.10 16.81
N THR A 84 5.88 5.04 15.48
CA THR A 84 6.32 6.11 14.57
C THR A 84 5.49 7.39 14.77
N PHE A 85 4.17 7.24 14.92
CA PHE A 85 3.24 8.34 15.13
C PHE A 85 3.46 9.08 16.46
N ASN A 86 3.96 8.38 17.48
CA ASN A 86 4.31 8.97 18.77
C ASN A 86 5.75 9.50 18.84
N ASN A 87 6.53 9.36 17.76
CA ASN A 87 7.91 9.81 17.72
C ASN A 87 8.04 11.12 16.93
N PRO A 88 8.35 12.25 17.59
CA PRO A 88 8.41 13.56 16.93
C PRO A 88 9.55 13.70 15.92
N VAL A 89 10.53 12.78 15.94
CA VAL A 89 11.63 12.74 14.96
C VAL A 89 11.21 12.00 13.70
N LEU A 90 10.46 10.91 13.84
CA LEU A 90 10.06 10.06 12.71
C LEU A 90 8.77 10.53 12.05
N LEU A 91 7.85 11.14 12.81
CA LEU A 91 6.63 11.74 12.28
C LEU A 91 6.34 13.05 13.01
N PRO A 92 7.05 14.14 12.66
CA PRO A 92 6.72 15.45 13.20
C PRO A 92 5.32 15.86 12.73
N ILE A 93 4.39 15.99 13.68
CA ILE A 93 3.02 16.45 13.42
C ILE A 93 3.06 17.96 13.16
N ASN A 94 3.30 18.33 11.91
CA ASN A 94 3.33 19.70 11.43
C ASN A 94 2.56 19.85 10.11
N VAL A 95 2.26 21.10 9.73
CA VAL A 95 1.47 21.38 8.51
C VAL A 95 2.09 20.78 7.25
N PRO A 96 3.42 20.92 6.98
CA PRO A 96 4.08 20.26 5.85
C PRO A 96 3.91 18.74 5.81
N THR A 97 4.06 18.04 6.94
CA THR A 97 3.91 16.59 7.03
C THR A 97 2.49 16.16 6.70
N LEU A 98 1.49 16.79 7.33
CA LEU A 98 0.08 16.45 7.10
C LEU A 98 -0.36 16.78 5.68
N ALA A 99 0.07 17.92 5.13
CA ALA A 99 -0.21 18.30 3.75
C ALA A 99 0.38 17.29 2.76
N SER A 100 1.62 16.85 2.99
CA SER A 100 2.29 15.85 2.16
C SER A 100 1.57 14.51 2.19
N LEU A 101 1.22 13.99 3.37
CA LEU A 101 0.46 12.74 3.49
C LEU A 101 -0.91 12.85 2.81
N GLY A 102 -1.60 13.99 3.00
CA GLY A 102 -2.87 14.28 2.34
C GLY A 102 -2.75 14.30 0.82
N LEU A 103 -1.69 14.89 0.28
CA LEU A 103 -1.42 14.91 -1.17
C LEU A 103 -1.04 13.54 -1.73
N ILE A 104 -0.26 12.74 -1.00
CA ILE A 104 0.15 11.40 -1.46
C ILE A 104 -1.08 10.47 -1.53
N TYR A 105 -1.80 10.33 -0.41
CA TYR A 105 -2.95 9.42 -0.36
C TYR A 105 -4.15 9.98 -1.13
N GLY A 106 -4.44 11.27 -0.96
CA GLY A 106 -5.51 11.96 -1.68
C GLY A 106 -5.24 12.04 -3.18
N GLY A 107 -4.00 12.32 -3.58
CA GLY A 107 -3.57 12.33 -4.98
C GLY A 107 -3.72 10.95 -5.62
N GLY A 108 -3.29 9.88 -4.96
CA GLY A 108 -3.50 8.51 -5.45
C GLY A 108 -4.99 8.19 -5.65
N ALA A 109 -5.83 8.50 -4.66
CA ALA A 109 -7.28 8.28 -4.74
C ALA A 109 -7.94 9.14 -5.83
N LEU A 110 -7.49 10.39 -5.99
CA LEU A 110 -7.97 11.32 -7.01
C LEU A 110 -7.61 10.83 -8.41
N ILE A 111 -6.36 10.43 -8.64
CA ILE A 111 -5.90 9.86 -9.91
C ILE A 111 -6.74 8.64 -10.27
N TYR A 112 -6.91 7.68 -9.35
CA TYR A 112 -7.75 6.51 -9.58
C TYR A 112 -9.19 6.89 -9.96
N SER A 113 -9.78 7.83 -9.21
CA SER A 113 -11.16 8.27 -9.44
C SER A 113 -11.35 8.99 -10.78
N ILE A 114 -10.41 9.86 -11.15
CA ILE A 114 -10.39 10.56 -12.44
C ILE A 114 -10.22 9.55 -13.57
N SER A 115 -9.21 8.68 -13.47
CA SER A 115 -8.97 7.63 -14.47
C SER A 115 -10.20 6.76 -14.64
N LYS A 116 -10.85 6.33 -13.56
CA LYS A 116 -12.08 5.53 -13.61
C LYS A 116 -13.20 6.25 -14.35
N ARG A 117 -13.43 7.53 -14.07
CA ARG A 117 -14.47 8.33 -14.76
C ARG A 117 -14.15 8.55 -16.24
N LEU A 118 -12.89 8.85 -16.57
CA LEU A 118 -12.46 9.09 -17.96
C LEU A 118 -12.46 7.83 -18.83
N ASN A 119 -12.26 6.65 -18.25
CA ASN A 119 -12.32 5.39 -18.98
C ASN A 119 -13.73 4.81 -19.03
N ALA A 120 -14.57 5.10 -18.03
CA ALA A 120 -15.99 4.75 -18.07
C ALA A 120 -16.70 5.39 -19.27
N SER A 121 -16.37 6.63 -19.63
CA SER A 121 -16.90 7.27 -20.85
C SER A 121 -16.40 6.65 -22.16
N LYS A 122 -15.33 5.85 -22.10
CA LYS A 122 -14.77 5.10 -23.25
C LYS A 122 -15.23 3.64 -23.27
N GLY A 123 -16.12 3.23 -22.37
CA GLY A 123 -16.57 1.84 -22.24
C GLY A 123 -15.51 0.87 -21.67
N ILE A 124 -14.40 1.39 -21.14
CA ILE A 124 -13.32 0.57 -20.54
C ILE A 124 -13.58 0.45 -19.04
N ASP A 125 -13.92 -0.76 -18.59
CA ASP A 125 -14.00 -1.05 -17.15
C ASP A 125 -12.61 -1.36 -16.59
N ILE A 126 -11.98 -0.34 -15.99
CA ILE A 126 -10.69 -0.49 -15.31
C ILE A 126 -10.75 -1.56 -14.20
N GLY A 127 -11.94 -1.86 -13.66
CA GLY A 127 -12.15 -2.93 -12.70
C GLY A 127 -11.81 -4.33 -13.24
N LEU A 128 -11.85 -4.53 -14.57
CA LEU A 128 -11.51 -5.80 -15.21
C LEU A 128 -10.01 -6.11 -15.11
N VAL A 129 -9.15 -5.10 -15.17
CA VAL A 129 -7.69 -5.24 -15.02
C VAL A 129 -7.33 -5.88 -13.67
N PHE A 130 -8.15 -5.69 -12.65
CA PHE A 130 -7.93 -6.27 -11.32
C PHE A 130 -8.61 -7.64 -11.12
N LYS A 131 -9.37 -8.13 -12.10
CA LYS A 131 -10.04 -9.43 -12.08
C LYS A 131 -9.32 -10.49 -12.88
N GLU A 132 -8.56 -10.09 -13.90
CA GLU A 132 -7.75 -11.00 -14.69
C GLU A 132 -6.47 -11.30 -13.91
N ILE A 133 -6.43 -12.48 -13.29
CA ILE A 133 -5.13 -13.09 -12.95
C ILE A 133 -4.46 -13.33 -14.31
N PRO A 134 -3.21 -12.86 -14.54
CA PRO A 134 -2.50 -13.15 -15.77
C PRO A 134 -2.57 -14.66 -16.01
N PRO A 135 -3.03 -15.12 -17.20
CA PRO A 135 -2.92 -16.53 -17.53
C PRO A 135 -1.44 -16.88 -17.54
N GLU A 136 -1.06 -17.82 -16.67
CA GLU A 136 0.19 -18.58 -16.79
C GLU A 136 -0.04 -19.74 -17.76
#